data_AF-A0A379T1M9-F1
#
_entry.id   AF-A0A379T1M9-F1
#
_cell.length_a   1.000
_cell.length_b   1.000
_cell.length_c   1.000
_cell.angle_alpha   90.00
_cell.angle_beta   90.00
_cell.angle_gamma   90.00
#
_symmetry.space_group_name_H-M   'P 1'
#
loop_
_entity.id
_entity.type
_entity.pdbx_description
1 polymer ?
#
loop_
_entity_poly.entity_id
_entity_poly.type
_entity_poly.pdbx_seq_one_letter_code
_entity_poly.pdbx_strand_id
1 'polypeptide(L)'
;MANPELLEEQREETRLIIEELLEDGSDPDALYTIEHHLSADDFETLEKAAVEAFKLGYEVTEPEELEVEEGDMVICCDILSECALNAELIDAQVEQLMNLAEKI
;
A
#
# COMPACT_ATOMS: atom_id res chain seq x y z
N MET A 1 -13.19 -1.50 9.76
CA MET A 1 -13.59 -1.57 8.34
C MET A 1 -13.20 -0.23 7.79
N ALA A 2 -12.33 -0.25 6.78
CA ALA A 2 -11.71 0.92 6.20
C ALA A 2 -12.73 2.04 5.96
N ASN A 3 -12.35 3.28 6.29
CA ASN A 3 -13.21 4.45 6.09
C ASN A 3 -13.70 4.52 4.62
N PRO A 4 -15.02 4.42 4.38
CA PRO A 4 -15.58 4.42 3.02
C PRO A 4 -15.23 5.66 2.19
N GLU A 5 -15.15 6.84 2.83
CA GLU A 5 -14.84 8.09 2.13
C GLU A 5 -13.39 8.09 1.62
N LEU A 6 -12.44 7.67 2.46
CA LEU A 6 -11.02 7.55 2.07
C LEU A 6 -10.81 6.48 0.98
N LEU A 7 -11.58 5.39 1.03
CA LEU A 7 -11.55 4.38 -0.02
C LEU A 7 -12.07 4.92 -1.35
N GLU A 8 -13.11 5.73 -1.34
CA GLU A 8 -13.65 6.34 -2.57
C GLU A 8 -12.64 7.33 -3.17
N GLU A 9 -11.99 8.16 -2.35
CA GLU A 9 -10.92 9.07 -2.77
C GLU A 9 -9.74 8.29 -3.39
N GLN A 10 -9.22 7.27 -2.72
CA GLN A 10 -8.12 6.43 -3.24
C GLN A 10 -8.47 5.76 -4.56
N ARG A 11 -9.73 5.32 -4.72
CA ARG A 11 -10.24 4.69 -5.93
C ARG A 11 -10.30 5.67 -7.10
N GLU A 12 -10.69 6.92 -6.85
CA GLU A 12 -10.67 7.98 -7.87
C GLU A 12 -9.22 8.33 -8.27
N GLU A 13 -8.33 8.51 -7.30
CA GLU A 13 -6.92 8.80 -7.54
C GLU A 13 -6.22 7.68 -8.32
N THR A 14 -6.46 6.41 -7.94
CA THR A 14 -5.88 5.25 -8.62
C THR A 14 -6.25 5.23 -10.10
N ARG A 15 -7.49 5.57 -10.46
CA ARG A 15 -7.93 5.64 -11.87
C ARG A 15 -7.24 6.75 -12.63
N LEU A 16 -7.13 7.94 -12.02
CA LEU A 16 -6.47 9.09 -12.62
C LEU A 16 -4.98 8.78 -12.88
N ILE A 17 -4.28 8.22 -11.89
CA ILE A 17 -2.85 7.88 -12.00
C ILE A 17 -2.61 6.84 -13.09
N ILE A 18 -3.45 5.80 -13.16
CA ILE A 18 -3.34 4.78 -14.23
C ILE A 18 -3.54 5.42 -15.61
N GLU A 19 -4.54 6.31 -15.75
CA GLU A 19 -4.78 7.03 -17.01
C GLU A 19 -3.55 7.86 -17.41
N GLU A 20 -3.01 8.67 -16.50
CA GLU A 20 -1.83 9.50 -16.75
C GLU A 20 -0.60 8.66 -17.12
N LEU A 21 -0.36 7.54 -16.42
CA LEU A 21 0.76 6.64 -16.71
C LEU A 21 0.65 6.02 -18.11
N LEU A 22 -0.56 5.60 -18.52
CA LEU A 22 -0.78 5.01 -19.84
C LEU A 22 -0.72 6.08 -20.95
N GLU A 23 -1.20 7.29 -20.70
CA GLU A 23 -1.06 8.42 -21.64
C GLU A 23 0.41 8.83 -21.85
N ASP A 24 1.25 8.73 -20.82
CA ASP A 24 2.70 8.96 -20.90
C ASP A 24 3.47 7.80 -21.57
N GLY A 25 2.78 6.71 -21.91
CA GLY A 25 3.32 5.60 -22.70
C GLY A 25 3.77 4.38 -21.89
N SER A 26 3.27 4.22 -20.66
CA SER A 26 3.39 2.97 -19.90
C SER A 26 2.82 1.79 -20.70
N ASP A 27 3.45 0.62 -20.58
CA ASP A 27 3.03 -0.60 -21.28
C ASP A 27 1.82 -1.24 -20.57
N PRO A 28 0.63 -1.29 -21.20
CA PRO A 28 -0.57 -1.85 -20.56
C PRO A 28 -0.48 -3.36 -20.30
N ASP A 29 0.45 -4.07 -20.96
CA ASP A 29 0.63 -5.51 -20.82
C ASP A 29 1.78 -5.87 -19.85
N ALA A 30 2.51 -4.88 -19.33
CA ALA A 30 3.57 -5.10 -18.35
C ALA A 30 3.02 -5.35 -16.94
N LEU A 31 3.82 -6.05 -16.12
CA LEU A 31 3.60 -6.13 -14.69
C LEU A 31 4.35 -5.00 -14.00
N TYR A 32 3.68 -4.37 -13.05
CA TYR A 32 4.17 -3.26 -12.27
C TYR A 32 4.25 -3.66 -10.82
N THR A 33 5.32 -3.24 -10.14
CA THR A 33 5.41 -3.32 -8.70
C THR A 33 4.51 -2.25 -8.09
N ILE A 34 3.50 -2.69 -7.35
CA ILE A 34 2.65 -1.82 -6.53
C ILE A 34 3.18 -1.88 -5.11
N GLU A 35 3.51 -0.72 -4.57
CA GLU A 35 4.15 -0.55 -3.27
C GLU A 35 3.22 0.20 -2.30
N HIS A 36 2.99 -0.38 -1.13
CA HIS A 36 2.20 0.21 -0.06
C HIS A 36 3.09 0.43 1.16
N HIS A 37 3.25 1.67 1.58
CA HIS A 37 4.05 2.02 2.75
C HIS A 37 3.18 1.92 4.01
N LEU A 38 3.58 1.07 4.96
CA LEU A 38 2.96 1.02 6.29
C LEU A 38 3.96 1.50 7.32
N SER A 39 3.46 2.24 8.30
CA SER A 39 4.23 2.70 9.45
C SER A 39 3.45 2.51 10.75
N ALA A 40 4.19 2.42 11.86
CA ALA A 40 3.64 2.36 13.20
C ALA A 40 4.61 3.01 14.21
N ASP A 41 4.08 3.34 15.39
CA ASP A 41 4.84 3.92 16.50
C ASP A 41 5.83 2.92 17.12
N ASP A 42 5.61 1.62 16.94
CA ASP A 42 6.43 0.56 17.52
C ASP A 42 6.56 -0.68 16.62
N PHE A 43 7.64 -1.43 16.84
CA PHE A 43 8.00 -2.59 16.02
C PHE A 43 7.02 -3.75 16.18
N GLU A 44 6.45 -3.96 17.37
CA GLU A 44 5.54 -5.09 17.62
C GLU A 44 4.24 -4.92 16.82
N THR A 45 3.74 -3.69 16.74
CA THR A 45 2.58 -3.32 15.92
C THR A 45 2.87 -3.52 14.44
N LEU A 46 4.00 -2.97 13.94
CA LEU A 46 4.37 -3.11 12.54
C LEU A 46 4.62 -4.58 12.14
N GLU A 47 5.33 -5.35 12.97
CA GLU A 47 5.64 -6.77 12.72
C GLU A 47 4.36 -7.60 12.56
N LYS A 48 3.33 -7.34 13.37
CA LYS A 48 2.02 -8.00 13.22
C LYS A 48 1.38 -7.69 11.88
N ALA A 49 1.42 -6.42 11.43
CA ALA A 49 0.92 -6.02 10.12
C ALA A 49 1.67 -6.72 8.99
N ALA A 50 3.00 -6.64 9.03
CA ALA A 50 3.90 -7.27 8.07
C ALA A 50 3.64 -8.77 7.95
N VAL A 51 3.51 -9.49 9.06
CA VAL A 51 3.27 -10.94 9.06
C VAL A 51 1.89 -11.28 8.47
N GLU A 52 0.85 -10.51 8.77
CA GLU A 52 -0.48 -10.74 8.19
C GLU A 52 -0.51 -10.41 6.69
N ALA A 53 0.15 -9.34 6.25
CA ALA A 53 0.29 -9.03 4.84
C ALA A 53 1.08 -10.12 4.09
N PHE A 54 2.17 -10.62 4.67
CA PHE A 54 2.91 -11.75 4.11
C PHE A 54 2.02 -12.99 3.94
N LYS A 55 1.16 -13.30 4.93
CA LYS A 55 0.18 -14.41 4.83
C LYS A 55 -0.86 -14.20 3.73
N LEU A 56 -1.19 -12.94 3.42
CA LEU A 56 -2.10 -12.57 2.35
C LEU A 56 -1.45 -12.62 0.96
N GLY A 57 -0.14 -12.90 0.89
CA GLY A 57 0.59 -13.12 -0.35
C GLY A 57 1.41 -11.93 -0.85
N TYR A 58 1.56 -10.88 -0.05
CA TYR A 58 2.46 -9.77 -0.36
C TYR A 58 3.90 -10.13 0.00
N GLU A 59 4.84 -9.51 -0.71
CA GLU A 59 6.22 -9.40 -0.26
C GLU A 59 6.31 -8.22 0.73
N VAL A 60 7.17 -8.34 1.75
CA VAL A 60 7.32 -7.31 2.78
C VAL A 60 8.80 -7.02 2.98
N THR A 61 9.18 -5.75 2.95
CA THR A 61 10.57 -5.32 3.15
C THR A 61 10.97 -5.36 4.63
N GLU A 62 12.27 -5.26 4.91
CA GLU A 62 12.75 -5.19 6.29
C GLU A 62 12.28 -3.88 6.96
N PRO A 63 11.87 -3.90 8.23
CA PRO A 63 11.48 -2.68 8.93
C PRO A 63 12.64 -1.69 9.09
N GLU A 64 12.37 -0.41 8.84
CA GLU A 64 13.32 0.69 8.96
C GLU A 64 12.76 1.80 9.86
N GLU A 65 13.65 2.52 10.56
CA GLU A 65 13.28 3.72 11.31
C GLU A 65 13.26 4.94 10.38
N LEU A 66 12.16 5.69 10.38
CA LEU A 66 11.97 6.88 9.55
C LEU A 66 11.64 8.08 10.43
N GLU A 67 12.40 9.16 10.28
CA GLU A 67 12.09 10.47 10.87
C GLU A 67 11.05 11.18 9.98
N VAL A 68 9.87 11.47 10.52
CA VAL A 68 8.83 12.24 9.80
C VAL A 68 9.04 13.75 9.97
N GLU A 69 8.37 14.58 9.17
CA GLU A 69 8.59 16.03 9.11
C GLU A 69 8.45 16.77 10.45
N GLU A 70 7.72 16.20 11.41
CA GLU A 70 7.53 16.76 12.76
C GLU A 70 8.68 16.41 13.74
N GLY A 71 9.67 15.62 13.29
CA GLY A 71 10.81 15.14 14.09
C GLY A 71 10.52 13.89 14.91
N ASP A 72 9.33 13.31 14.77
CA ASP A 72 8.96 12.03 15.37
C ASP A 72 9.57 10.88 14.57
N MET A 73 9.94 9.80 15.28
CA MET A 73 10.47 8.59 14.67
C MET A 73 9.35 7.54 14.59
N VAL A 74 9.12 6.99 13.41
CA VAL A 74 8.23 5.84 13.18
C VAL A 74 9.04 4.67 12.67
N ILE A 75 8.49 3.46 12.75
CA ILE A 75 9.04 2.29 12.07
C ILE A 75 8.16 2.02 10.86
N CYS A 76 8.75 1.84 9.68
CA CYS A 76 8.03 1.56 8.45
C CYS A 76 8.54 0.31 7.73
N CYS A 77 7.66 -0.29 6.93
CA CYS A 77 8.01 -1.32 5.95
C CYS A 77 7.13 -1.16 4.71
N ASP A 78 7.60 -1.70 3.60
CA ASP A 78 6.89 -1.68 2.32
C ASP A 78 6.24 -3.03 2.09
N ILE A 79 5.01 -2.98 1.59
CA ILE A 79 4.23 -4.14 1.21
C ILE A 79 4.08 -4.12 -0.30
N LEU A 80 4.65 -5.13 -0.95
CA LEU A 80 4.84 -5.17 -2.40
C LEU A 80 3.96 -6.25 -3.03
N SER A 81 3.45 -5.95 -4.22
CA SER A 81 2.89 -6.95 -5.12
C SER A 81 3.19 -6.61 -6.58
N GLU A 82 3.14 -7.60 -7.46
CA GLU A 82 3.25 -7.39 -8.90
C GLU A 82 1.88 -7.60 -9.56
N CYS A 83 1.36 -6.56 -10.23
CA CYS A 83 0.16 -6.68 -11.04
C CYS A 83 0.18 -5.70 -12.23
N ALA A 84 -0.73 -5.89 -13.19
CA ALA A 84 -0.94 -4.90 -14.25
C ALA A 84 -1.47 -3.58 -13.65
N LEU A 85 -1.36 -2.47 -14.41
CA LEU A 85 -2.03 -1.19 -14.11
C LEU A 85 -3.56 -1.33 -14.26
N ASN A 86 -4.16 -2.02 -13.28
CA ASN A 86 -5.58 -2.33 -13.23
C ASN A 86 -6.15 -1.80 -11.92
N ALA A 87 -7.08 -0.85 -12.03
CA ALA A 87 -7.67 -0.18 -10.88
C ALA A 87 -8.34 -1.16 -9.91
N GLU A 88 -9.06 -2.17 -10.39
CA GLU A 88 -9.75 -3.12 -9.52
C GLU A 88 -8.77 -3.97 -8.69
N LEU A 89 -7.62 -4.33 -9.27
CA LEU A 89 -6.58 -5.07 -8.54
C LEU A 89 -5.92 -4.19 -7.48
N ILE A 90 -5.58 -2.94 -7.81
CA ILE A 90 -4.94 -2.00 -6.89
C ILE A 90 -5.93 -1.59 -5.78
N ASP A 91 -7.18 -1.28 -6.13
CA ASP A 91 -8.27 -0.96 -5.20
C ASP A 91 -8.46 -2.08 -4.16
N ALA A 92 -8.42 -3.34 -4.60
CA ALA A 92 -8.54 -4.49 -3.71
C ALA A 92 -7.35 -4.60 -2.74
N GLN A 93 -6.14 -4.28 -3.20
CA GLN A 93 -4.96 -4.28 -2.32
C GLN A 93 -5.07 -3.18 -1.26
N VAL A 94 -5.42 -1.96 -1.67
CA VAL A 94 -5.61 -0.81 -0.76
C VAL A 94 -6.67 -1.14 0.28
N GLU A 95 -7.84 -1.65 -0.13
CA GLU A 95 -8.91 -2.00 0.79
C GLU A 95 -8.47 -3.10 1.78
N GLN A 96 -7.73 -4.11 1.32
CA GLN A 96 -7.25 -5.19 2.18
C GLN A 96 -6.23 -4.69 3.21
N LEU A 97 -5.29 -3.84 2.80
CA LEU A 97 -4.24 -3.30 3.66
C LEU A 97 -4.76 -2.20 4.60
N MET A 98 -5.69 -1.35 4.18
CA MET A 98 -6.38 -0.42 5.08
C MET A 98 -7.17 -1.17 6.15
N ASN A 99 -7.90 -2.23 5.77
CA ASN A 99 -8.61 -3.07 6.73
C ASN A 99 -7.66 -3.83 7.68
N LEU A 100 -6.44 -4.11 7.25
CA LEU A 100 -5.40 -4.67 8.10
C LEU A 100 -4.90 -3.62 9.08
N ALA A 101 -4.51 -2.44 8.60
CA ALA A 101 -4.01 -1.34 9.42
C ALA A 101 -4.99 -0.94 10.54
N GLU A 102 -6.30 -0.90 10.28
CA GLU A 102 -7.30 -0.58 11.30
C GLU A 102 -7.52 -1.66 12.39
N LYS A 103 -7.06 -2.89 12.17
CA LYS A 103 -7.26 -4.00 13.11
C LYS A 103 -6.17 -4.12 14.17
N ILE A 104 -5.05 -3.46 13.94
CA ILE A 104 -3.82 -3.57 14.73
C ILE A 104 -3.76 -2.37 15.67
#